data_AF-A0A9P8TDH0-F1
#
_entry.id   AF-A0A9P8TDH0-F1
#
_cell.length_a   1.000
_cell.length_b   1.000
_cell.length_c   1.000
_cell.angle_alpha   90.00
_cell.angle_beta   90.00
_cell.angle_gamma   90.00
#
_symmetry.space_group_name_H-M   'P 1'
#
loop_
_entity.id
_entity.type
_entity.pdbx_description
1 polymer ?
#
loop_
_entity_poly.entity_id
_entity_poly.type
_entity_poly.pdbx_seq_one_letter_code
_entity_poly.pdbx_strand_id
1 'polypeptide(L)'
;MVHSILNFYLRRYCGSSSFFKIQSSRCITTQTKDHSALSNSYNLTSKVSKFLINPANVSNSKGFEKLLNDLFRTNLRDDPILSETIDMINNNTKNKLYLTPNAIIMAIDTGGENNISDLGICIYDKLRSSVYKIQINITERKLSRKSSNIENLITIPLQLSVKDCETFLRYFSNFYFRKDPKLIDKRILIVGHNLEKDLRSLRTLKFNPPDHIFKVDTDNLSRHIIKKNGSTLRKLAETLYIPLSKPFHPSINDAYYTLHVLLRLMTSKKLFNRDFMKLKDEYNKYITRITKRAQKKAISVPLKNISHSVNKTQPLRNIYHDFFPNNPSNA
;
A
#
# COMPACT_ATOMS: atom_id res chain seq x y z
N MET A 1 11.69 20.09 6.14
CA MET A 1 10.66 20.02 7.21
C MET A 1 9.32 19.40 6.79
N VAL A 2 8.85 19.50 5.54
CA VAL A 2 7.53 18.98 5.07
C VAL A 2 7.32 17.46 5.27
N HIS A 3 8.42 16.70 5.37
CA HIS A 3 8.43 15.23 5.45
C HIS A 3 7.60 14.59 6.59
N SER A 4 7.24 15.32 7.63
CA SER A 4 6.46 14.79 8.77
C SER A 4 4.95 14.79 8.55
N ILE A 5 4.41 15.71 7.76
CA ILE A 5 2.94 15.93 7.64
C ILE A 5 2.38 15.42 6.30
N LEU A 6 3.23 14.93 5.40
CA LEU A 6 2.79 14.10 4.27
C LEU A 6 2.08 12.81 4.72
N ASN A 7 2.39 12.34 5.92
CA ASN A 7 1.67 11.26 6.62
C ASN A 7 0.26 11.65 7.14
N PHE A 8 -0.17 12.91 6.98
CA PHE A 8 -1.44 13.43 7.55
C PHE A 8 -2.37 14.13 6.53
N TYR A 9 -2.25 13.75 5.26
CA TYR A 9 -3.31 13.85 4.25
C TYR A 9 -3.61 15.24 3.67
N LEU A 10 -3.75 15.29 2.34
CA LEU A 10 -3.15 16.42 1.60
C LEU A 10 -4.08 17.38 0.87
N ARG A 11 -5.28 16.94 0.55
CA ARG A 11 -6.53 17.69 0.62
C ARG A 11 -6.50 19.24 0.55
N ARG A 12 -7.13 19.96 -0.40
CA ARG A 12 -8.16 19.65 -1.42
C ARG A 12 -8.51 20.96 -2.26
N TYR A 13 -9.23 20.89 -3.41
CA TYR A 13 -9.24 21.84 -4.60
C TYR A 13 -10.42 22.86 -4.84
N CYS A 14 -10.56 23.42 -6.08
CA CYS A 14 -11.77 23.65 -6.96
C CYS A 14 -11.31 24.22 -8.34
N GLY A 15 -12.08 24.50 -9.42
CA GLY A 15 -13.52 24.50 -9.82
C GLY A 15 -13.72 25.49 -11.02
N SER A 16 -14.77 25.57 -11.88
CA SER A 16 -16.08 24.89 -12.08
C SER A 16 -16.73 25.30 -13.46
N SER A 17 -17.79 24.60 -13.93
CA SER A 17 -18.54 24.75 -15.24
C SER A 17 -17.77 24.38 -16.53
N SER A 18 -18.36 23.83 -17.61
CA SER A 18 -19.78 23.64 -18.03
C SER A 18 -20.10 22.19 -18.53
N PHE A 19 -21.26 21.97 -19.18
CA PHE A 19 -21.80 20.64 -19.58
C PHE A 19 -21.21 20.07 -20.87
N PHE A 20 -21.05 18.74 -20.94
CA PHE A 20 -21.23 17.95 -22.18
C PHE A 20 -21.82 16.56 -21.87
N LYS A 21 -22.45 15.93 -22.88
CA LYS A 21 -23.32 14.75 -22.76
C LYS A 21 -22.85 13.68 -23.75
N ILE A 22 -22.48 12.48 -23.28
CA ILE A 22 -22.07 11.34 -24.14
C ILE A 22 -22.91 10.11 -23.76
N GLN A 23 -23.32 9.34 -24.78
CA GLN A 23 -24.26 8.22 -24.66
C GLN A 23 -23.57 6.91 -24.22
N SER A 24 -24.33 6.02 -23.59
CA SER A 24 -23.88 4.67 -23.22
C SER A 24 -24.17 3.66 -24.33
N SER A 25 -23.13 3.32 -25.10
CA SER A 25 -23.15 2.15 -25.99
C SER A 25 -23.05 0.86 -25.16
N ARG A 26 -24.17 0.15 -25.00
CA ARG A 26 -24.18 -1.22 -24.45
C ARG A 26 -23.49 -2.16 -25.45
N CYS A 27 -22.36 -2.76 -25.08
CA CYS A 27 -21.84 -3.92 -25.80
C CYS A 27 -22.48 -5.20 -25.24
N ILE A 28 -22.79 -6.16 -26.13
CA ILE A 28 -23.61 -7.33 -25.82
C ILE A 28 -22.72 -8.51 -25.39
N THR A 29 -23.11 -9.19 -24.31
CA THR A 29 -22.37 -10.35 -23.80
C THR A 29 -22.69 -11.62 -24.58
N THR A 30 -21.71 -12.14 -25.32
CA THR A 30 -21.70 -13.53 -25.82
C THR A 30 -20.64 -14.34 -25.07
N GLN A 31 -21.02 -15.46 -24.46
CA GLN A 31 -20.13 -16.26 -23.59
C GLN A 31 -19.15 -17.16 -24.36
N THR A 32 -18.27 -16.57 -25.16
CA THR A 32 -16.98 -17.21 -25.42
C THR A 32 -16.18 -17.17 -24.12
N LYS A 33 -16.09 -18.30 -23.41
CA LYS A 33 -15.20 -18.42 -22.24
C LYS A 33 -13.80 -18.00 -22.68
N ASP A 34 -13.25 -16.95 -22.09
CA ASP A 34 -12.01 -16.37 -22.58
C ASP A 34 -10.78 -17.24 -22.20
N HIS A 35 -10.56 -18.26 -23.02
CA HIS A 35 -9.42 -19.16 -22.93
C HIS A 35 -8.07 -18.41 -23.02
N SER A 36 -8.03 -17.21 -23.60
CA SER A 36 -6.81 -16.40 -23.64
C SER A 36 -6.44 -15.90 -22.25
N ALA A 37 -7.39 -15.37 -21.48
CA ALA A 37 -7.16 -14.87 -20.12
C ALA A 37 -6.70 -15.98 -19.17
N LEU A 38 -7.29 -17.17 -19.27
CA LEU A 38 -6.89 -18.35 -18.50
C LEU A 38 -5.51 -18.88 -18.91
N SER A 39 -5.24 -19.01 -20.21
CA SER A 39 -3.92 -19.40 -20.75
C SER A 39 -2.82 -18.44 -20.30
N ASN A 40 -3.10 -17.13 -20.34
CA ASN A 40 -2.19 -16.09 -19.88
C ASN A 40 -1.95 -16.18 -18.35
N SER A 41 -2.96 -16.52 -17.54
CA SER A 41 -2.79 -16.78 -16.10
C SER A 41 -1.86 -17.96 -15.84
N TYR A 42 -1.98 -19.07 -16.59
CA TYR A 42 -1.05 -20.20 -16.50
C TYR A 42 0.37 -19.85 -16.97
N ASN A 43 0.51 -19.10 -18.07
CA ASN A 43 1.81 -18.66 -18.61
C ASN A 43 2.56 -17.75 -17.61
N LEU A 44 1.85 -16.75 -17.07
CA LEU A 44 2.32 -15.83 -16.04
C LEU A 44 2.72 -16.58 -14.76
N THR A 45 1.86 -17.49 -14.29
CA THR A 45 2.14 -18.35 -13.13
C THR A 45 3.39 -19.21 -13.36
N SER A 46 3.50 -19.88 -14.51
CA SER A 46 4.66 -20.73 -14.84
C SER A 46 5.98 -19.94 -14.81
N LYS A 47 6.00 -18.71 -15.33
CA LYS A 47 7.15 -17.81 -15.27
C LYS A 47 7.53 -17.45 -13.83
N VAL A 48 6.55 -17.13 -12.99
CA VAL A 48 6.78 -16.78 -11.58
C VAL A 48 7.22 -18.00 -10.77
N SER A 49 6.55 -19.14 -10.84
CA SER A 49 6.97 -20.35 -10.09
C SER A 49 8.38 -20.81 -10.48
N LYS A 50 8.74 -20.76 -11.78
CA LYS A 50 10.13 -21.03 -12.24
C LYS A 50 11.15 -20.06 -11.63
N PHE A 51 10.79 -18.80 -11.42
CA PHE A 51 11.65 -17.85 -10.70
C PHE A 51 11.76 -18.20 -9.20
N LEU A 52 10.63 -18.47 -8.53
CA LEU A 52 10.55 -18.68 -7.08
C LEU A 52 11.25 -19.96 -6.60
N ILE A 53 11.27 -21.01 -7.44
CA ILE A 53 11.87 -22.31 -7.11
C ILE A 53 13.41 -22.29 -7.21
N ASN A 54 13.99 -21.43 -8.06
CA ASN A 54 15.43 -21.42 -8.32
C ASN A 54 16.24 -20.84 -7.13
N PRO A 55 17.10 -21.63 -6.46
CA PRO A 55 17.85 -21.17 -5.28
C PRO A 55 18.78 -19.98 -5.57
N ALA A 56 19.34 -19.88 -6.78
CA ALA A 56 20.23 -18.79 -7.18
C ALA A 56 19.53 -17.41 -7.20
N ASN A 57 18.19 -17.39 -7.28
CA ASN A 57 17.43 -16.16 -7.20
C ASN A 57 17.29 -15.62 -5.76
N VAL A 58 17.41 -16.48 -4.72
CA VAL A 58 17.11 -16.14 -3.30
C VAL A 58 17.85 -14.91 -2.77
N SER A 59 19.08 -14.68 -3.25
CA SER A 59 19.91 -13.51 -2.90
C SER A 59 19.81 -12.35 -3.89
N ASN A 60 19.22 -12.55 -5.08
CA ASN A 60 19.31 -11.64 -6.23
C ASN A 60 18.13 -10.67 -6.32
N SER A 61 18.24 -9.51 -5.65
CA SER A 61 17.24 -8.44 -5.71
C SER A 61 16.99 -7.92 -7.12
N LYS A 62 18.04 -7.83 -7.97
CA LYS A 62 17.91 -7.40 -9.38
C LYS A 62 17.07 -8.39 -10.21
N GLY A 63 17.18 -9.69 -9.93
CA GLY A 63 16.37 -10.72 -10.58
C GLY A 63 14.88 -10.55 -10.30
N PHE A 64 14.52 -10.28 -9.05
CA PHE A 64 13.12 -10.02 -8.68
C PHE A 64 12.63 -8.65 -9.16
N GLU A 65 13.49 -7.62 -9.17
CA GLU A 65 13.17 -6.32 -9.79
C GLU A 65 12.84 -6.48 -11.27
N LYS A 66 13.64 -7.26 -12.02
CA LYS A 66 13.35 -7.58 -13.42
C LYS A 66 12.01 -8.33 -13.55
N LEU A 67 11.78 -9.36 -12.74
CA LEU A 67 10.50 -10.09 -12.74
C LEU A 67 9.30 -9.16 -12.54
N LEU A 68 9.39 -8.18 -11.61
CA LEU A 68 8.32 -7.20 -11.40
C LEU A 68 8.13 -6.25 -12.59
N ASN A 69 9.25 -5.77 -13.16
CA ASN A 69 9.25 -4.80 -14.27
C ASN A 69 8.79 -5.40 -15.60
N ASP A 70 9.04 -6.69 -15.82
CA ASP A 70 8.73 -7.42 -17.06
C ASP A 70 7.30 -7.99 -17.06
N LEU A 71 6.72 -8.30 -15.89
CA LEU A 71 5.44 -9.04 -15.79
C LEU A 71 4.24 -8.27 -15.24
N PHE A 72 4.45 -7.25 -14.39
CA PHE A 72 3.33 -6.56 -13.70
C PHE A 72 3.30 -5.05 -13.92
N ARG A 73 4.34 -4.48 -14.52
CA ARG A 73 4.50 -3.03 -14.70
C ARG A 73 3.75 -2.53 -15.93
N THR A 74 2.96 -1.49 -15.72
CA THR A 74 2.35 -0.64 -16.76
C THR A 74 2.87 0.79 -16.57
N ASN A 75 2.89 1.61 -17.63
CA ASN A 75 3.25 3.01 -17.48
C ASN A 75 2.05 3.78 -16.93
N LEU A 76 2.26 4.88 -16.19
CA LEU A 76 1.17 5.68 -15.63
C LEU A 76 0.19 6.19 -16.69
N ARG A 77 0.69 6.50 -17.89
CA ARG A 77 -0.11 6.94 -19.05
C ARG A 77 -1.08 5.86 -19.56
N ASP A 78 -0.79 4.59 -19.31
CA ASP A 78 -1.62 3.45 -19.69
C ASP A 78 -2.77 3.22 -18.68
N ASP A 79 -2.77 3.97 -17.56
CA ASP A 79 -3.84 4.00 -16.56
C ASP A 79 -4.46 5.41 -16.52
N PRO A 80 -5.44 5.73 -17.39
CA PRO A 80 -5.93 7.10 -17.54
C PRO A 80 -6.56 7.66 -16.26
N ILE A 81 -7.21 6.81 -15.45
CA ILE A 81 -7.80 7.22 -14.17
C ILE A 81 -6.70 7.63 -13.18
N LEU A 82 -5.57 6.90 -13.17
CA LEU A 82 -4.47 7.19 -12.25
C LEU A 82 -3.63 8.36 -12.77
N SER A 83 -3.39 8.48 -14.07
CA SER A 83 -2.76 9.67 -14.67
C SER A 83 -3.54 10.92 -14.32
N GLU A 84 -4.84 11.00 -14.63
CA GLU A 84 -5.70 12.15 -14.28
C GLU A 84 -5.57 12.50 -12.79
N THR A 85 -5.59 11.49 -11.91
CA THR A 85 -5.48 11.70 -10.46
C THR A 85 -4.09 12.21 -10.04
N ILE A 86 -3.01 11.74 -10.66
CA ILE A 86 -1.64 12.21 -10.42
C ILE A 86 -1.41 13.61 -11.01
N ASP A 87 -1.96 13.88 -12.18
CA ASP A 87 -1.88 15.19 -12.84
C ASP A 87 -2.67 16.24 -12.04
N MET A 88 -3.82 15.89 -11.47
CA MET A 88 -4.53 16.70 -10.47
C MET A 88 -3.72 16.96 -9.18
N ILE A 89 -2.82 16.06 -8.79
CA ILE A 89 -1.92 16.26 -7.63
C ILE A 89 -0.77 17.19 -8.00
N ASN A 90 -0.15 16.99 -9.18
CA ASN A 90 1.01 17.77 -9.63
C ASN A 90 0.61 19.21 -10.00
N ASN A 91 -0.52 19.40 -10.70
CA ASN A 91 -0.97 20.71 -11.19
C ASN A 91 -1.63 21.59 -10.10
N ASN A 92 -1.99 21.02 -8.95
CA ASN A 92 -2.56 21.78 -7.84
C ASN A 92 -1.46 22.46 -7.01
N THR A 93 -0.91 23.55 -7.56
CA THR A 93 0.14 24.38 -6.94
C THR A 93 -0.23 24.98 -5.56
N LYS A 94 -1.49 24.89 -5.15
CA LYS A 94 -2.00 25.36 -3.85
C LYS A 94 -2.10 24.24 -2.79
N ASN A 95 -1.82 22.99 -3.15
CA ASN A 95 -1.69 21.90 -2.18
C ASN A 95 -0.37 22.04 -1.39
N LYS A 96 -0.45 22.16 -0.05
CA LYS A 96 0.72 22.31 0.84
C LYS A 96 1.63 21.07 0.96
N LEU A 97 1.32 20.02 0.20
CA LEU A 97 1.76 18.65 0.41
C LEU A 97 1.79 17.97 -0.97
N TYR A 98 2.77 17.09 -1.20
CA TYR A 98 3.10 16.59 -2.54
C TYR A 98 3.82 15.23 -2.44
N LEU A 99 3.67 14.37 -3.44
CA LEU A 99 4.48 13.14 -3.52
C LEU A 99 5.91 13.49 -3.90
N THR A 100 6.89 13.05 -3.09
CA THR A 100 8.32 13.19 -3.39
C THR A 100 8.66 12.46 -4.70
N PRO A 101 9.71 12.87 -5.44
CA PRO A 101 10.07 12.23 -6.71
C PRO A 101 10.31 10.71 -6.60
N ASN A 102 10.74 10.27 -5.43
CA ASN A 102 11.07 8.89 -5.06
C ASN A 102 9.98 8.23 -4.18
N ALA A 103 8.75 8.74 -4.19
CA ALA A 103 7.63 8.13 -3.48
C ALA A 103 7.19 6.81 -4.12
N ILE A 104 6.96 5.80 -3.29
CA ILE A 104 6.32 4.54 -3.68
C ILE A 104 5.11 4.32 -2.77
N ILE A 105 3.93 4.23 -3.38
CA ILE A 105 2.67 3.97 -2.66
C ILE A 105 2.23 2.55 -2.98
N MET A 106 2.05 1.74 -1.95
CA MET A 106 1.74 0.32 -2.04
C MET A 106 0.41 0.04 -1.34
N ALA A 107 -0.67 0.01 -2.11
CA ALA A 107 -1.97 -0.38 -1.60
C ALA A 107 -2.11 -1.92 -1.59
N ILE A 108 -2.65 -2.45 -0.49
CA ILE A 108 -2.85 -3.88 -0.26
C ILE A 108 -4.26 -4.16 0.29
N ASP A 109 -4.79 -5.34 -0.02
CA ASP A 109 -6.09 -5.85 0.44
C ASP A 109 -6.07 -7.40 0.50
N THR A 110 -6.84 -8.00 1.42
CA THR A 110 -6.94 -9.46 1.57
C THR A 110 -8.36 -10.02 1.54
N GLY A 111 -8.59 -10.93 0.59
CA GLY A 111 -9.81 -11.72 0.43
C GLY A 111 -9.82 -12.94 1.35
N GLY A 112 -11.02 -13.31 1.80
CA GLY A 112 -11.26 -14.42 2.72
C GLY A 112 -11.61 -13.98 4.15
N GLU A 113 -12.24 -14.91 4.89
CA GLU A 113 -12.76 -14.68 6.24
C GLU A 113 -11.84 -15.27 7.32
N ASN A 114 -11.53 -16.57 7.22
CA ASN A 114 -10.72 -17.30 8.21
C ASN A 114 -9.27 -17.57 7.75
N ASN A 115 -9.03 -17.54 6.45
CA ASN A 115 -7.72 -17.71 5.81
C ASN A 115 -7.71 -16.83 4.55
N ILE A 116 -6.56 -16.32 4.13
CA ILE A 116 -6.44 -15.59 2.87
C ILE A 116 -6.80 -16.53 1.71
N SER A 117 -7.77 -16.14 0.88
CA SER A 117 -8.06 -16.77 -0.42
C SER A 117 -7.34 -16.08 -1.56
N ASP A 118 -7.23 -14.76 -1.48
CA ASP A 118 -6.60 -13.91 -2.48
C ASP A 118 -6.00 -12.64 -1.88
N LEU A 119 -4.97 -12.13 -2.55
CA LEU A 119 -4.18 -10.96 -2.16
C LEU A 119 -4.04 -10.02 -3.35
N GLY A 120 -4.46 -8.77 -3.16
CA GLY A 120 -4.25 -7.68 -4.09
C GLY A 120 -3.10 -6.78 -3.66
N ILE A 121 -2.20 -6.48 -4.59
CA ILE A 121 -1.14 -5.48 -4.41
C ILE A 121 -1.17 -4.53 -5.61
N CYS A 122 -1.44 -3.24 -5.34
CA CYS A 122 -1.36 -2.18 -6.33
C CYS A 122 -0.29 -1.16 -5.92
N ILE A 123 0.72 -0.96 -6.77
CA ILE A 123 1.88 -0.09 -6.46
C ILE A 123 1.98 1.03 -7.47
N TYR A 124 2.11 2.27 -6.99
CA TYR A 124 2.54 3.41 -7.79
C TYR A 124 3.98 3.76 -7.42
N ASP A 125 4.89 3.70 -8.41
CA ASP A 125 6.27 4.18 -8.31
C ASP A 125 6.36 5.51 -9.08
N LYS A 126 6.50 6.63 -8.34
CA LYS A 126 6.57 7.97 -8.95
C LYS A 126 7.88 8.20 -9.72
N LEU A 127 8.98 7.58 -9.29
CA LEU A 127 10.28 7.73 -9.95
C LEU A 127 10.28 7.08 -11.33
N ARG A 128 9.61 5.93 -11.45
CA ARG A 128 9.45 5.19 -12.71
C ARG A 128 8.22 5.60 -13.53
N SER A 129 7.40 6.55 -13.05
CA SER A 129 6.07 6.88 -13.58
C SER A 129 5.28 5.62 -13.98
N SER A 130 5.23 4.64 -13.06
CA SER A 130 4.80 3.27 -13.34
C SER A 130 3.81 2.75 -12.31
N VAL A 131 2.93 1.86 -12.75
CA VAL A 131 1.90 1.21 -11.94
C VAL A 131 2.07 -0.30 -12.02
N TYR A 132 2.09 -0.98 -10.88
CA TYR A 132 2.16 -2.44 -10.78
C TYR A 132 0.82 -2.97 -10.24
N LYS A 133 0.23 -3.97 -10.90
CA LYS A 133 -1.07 -4.55 -10.53
C LYS A 133 -0.95 -6.06 -10.39
N ILE A 134 -0.93 -6.56 -9.15
CA ILE A 134 -0.65 -7.96 -8.83
C ILE A 134 -1.83 -8.55 -8.06
N GLN A 135 -2.54 -9.51 -8.67
CA GLN A 135 -3.50 -10.39 -7.99
C GLN A 135 -2.82 -11.74 -7.77
N ILE A 136 -2.84 -12.23 -6.53
CA ILE A 136 -2.47 -13.61 -6.20
C ILE A 136 -3.72 -14.32 -5.69
N ASN A 137 -4.10 -15.40 -6.37
CA ASN A 137 -5.06 -16.38 -5.88
C ASN A 137 -4.27 -17.52 -5.21
N ILE A 138 -4.70 -17.97 -4.03
CA ILE A 138 -4.05 -19.06 -3.31
C ILE A 138 -4.76 -20.37 -3.64
N THR A 139 -4.06 -21.30 -4.30
CA THR A 139 -4.66 -22.47 -4.96
C THR A 139 -5.39 -23.43 -4.04
N GLU A 140 -4.96 -23.53 -2.78
CA GLU A 140 -5.50 -24.41 -1.75
C GLU A 140 -6.73 -23.80 -1.03
N ARG A 141 -7.21 -22.64 -1.49
CA ARG A 141 -8.18 -21.79 -0.78
C ARG A 141 -9.34 -21.40 -1.69
N LYS A 142 -10.56 -21.43 -1.14
CA LYS A 142 -11.79 -21.12 -1.88
C LYS A 142 -11.92 -19.61 -2.09
N LEU A 143 -11.73 -19.16 -3.33
CA LEU A 143 -11.96 -17.78 -3.77
C LEU A 143 -13.41 -17.32 -3.57
N SER A 144 -13.61 -16.01 -3.42
CA SER A 144 -14.94 -15.42 -3.48
C SER A 144 -15.56 -15.58 -4.87
N ARG A 145 -16.90 -15.62 -4.98
CA ARG A 145 -17.61 -15.66 -6.28
C ARG A 145 -17.25 -14.50 -7.23
N LYS A 146 -16.67 -13.42 -6.70
CA LYS A 146 -16.23 -12.25 -7.49
C LYS A 146 -14.77 -12.41 -7.93
N SER A 147 -13.89 -12.85 -7.03
CA SER A 147 -12.48 -13.15 -7.32
C SER A 147 -12.30 -14.34 -8.27
N SER A 148 -13.27 -15.26 -8.32
CA SER A 148 -13.24 -16.46 -9.16
C SER A 148 -13.61 -16.21 -10.63
N ASN A 149 -14.21 -15.08 -10.99
CA ASN A 149 -14.37 -14.70 -12.41
C ASN A 149 -13.22 -13.75 -12.79
N ILE A 150 -12.38 -14.19 -13.72
CA ILE A 150 -11.23 -13.43 -14.24
C ILE A 150 -11.65 -12.10 -14.89
N GLU A 151 -12.85 -12.03 -15.49
CA GLU A 151 -13.40 -10.82 -16.10
C GLU A 151 -13.63 -9.70 -15.08
N ASN A 152 -13.83 -10.03 -13.79
CA ASN A 152 -14.00 -9.04 -12.74
C ASN A 152 -12.68 -8.34 -12.36
N LEU A 153 -11.53 -8.89 -12.72
CA LEU A 153 -10.22 -8.41 -12.26
C LEU A 153 -9.69 -7.27 -13.17
N ILE A 154 -8.93 -6.33 -12.60
CA ILE A 154 -8.15 -5.34 -13.38
C ILE A 154 -6.81 -5.88 -13.92
N THR A 155 -6.42 -7.11 -13.55
CA THR A 155 -5.15 -7.73 -13.95
C THR A 155 -5.31 -9.25 -14.02
N ILE A 156 -4.38 -9.92 -14.68
CA ILE A 156 -4.36 -11.38 -14.79
C ILE A 156 -3.84 -11.97 -13.46
N PRO A 157 -4.56 -12.93 -12.84
CA PRO A 157 -4.17 -13.50 -11.55
C PRO A 157 -2.99 -14.47 -11.68
N LEU A 158 -2.12 -14.45 -10.66
CA LEU A 158 -1.20 -15.54 -10.35
C LEU A 158 -1.95 -16.63 -9.58
N GLN A 159 -1.74 -17.91 -9.92
CA GLN A 159 -2.21 -19.05 -9.13
C GLN A 159 -1.04 -19.61 -8.33
N LEU A 160 -0.88 -19.23 -7.07
CA LEU A 160 0.26 -19.65 -6.24
C LEU A 160 -0.18 -20.63 -5.14
N SER A 161 0.69 -21.58 -4.79
CA SER A 161 0.55 -22.29 -3.51
C SER A 161 0.76 -21.34 -2.34
N VAL A 162 0.33 -21.72 -1.13
CA VAL A 162 0.65 -20.99 0.11
C VAL A 162 2.17 -20.79 0.23
N LYS A 163 2.95 -21.84 -0.06
CA LYS A 163 4.43 -21.83 0.01
C LYS A 163 5.07 -20.90 -1.03
N ASP A 164 4.52 -20.87 -2.24
CA ASP A 164 4.99 -19.95 -3.29
C ASP A 164 4.59 -18.51 -2.98
N CYS A 165 3.41 -18.29 -2.40
CA CYS A 165 2.96 -16.97 -1.96
C CYS A 165 3.83 -16.42 -0.81
N GLU A 166 4.15 -17.22 0.21
CA GLU A 166 5.14 -16.86 1.24
C GLU A 166 6.50 -16.53 0.63
N THR A 167 6.95 -17.33 -0.34
CA THR A 167 8.24 -17.16 -1.01
C THR A 167 8.27 -15.87 -1.83
N PHE A 168 7.20 -15.58 -2.59
CA PHE A 168 6.99 -14.33 -3.33
C PHE A 168 6.99 -13.12 -2.38
N LEU A 169 6.25 -13.19 -1.27
CA LEU A 169 6.15 -12.11 -0.28
C LEU A 169 7.46 -11.87 0.47
N ARG A 170 8.29 -12.90 0.65
CA ARG A 170 9.68 -12.77 1.13
C ARG A 170 10.57 -12.03 0.13
N TYR A 171 10.53 -12.38 -1.16
CA TYR A 171 11.25 -11.64 -2.21
C TYR A 171 10.81 -10.18 -2.30
N PHE A 172 9.50 -9.97 -2.27
CA PHE A 172 8.87 -8.65 -2.30
C PHE A 172 9.28 -7.78 -1.12
N SER A 173 9.29 -8.34 0.10
CA SER A 173 9.80 -7.67 1.30
C SER A 173 11.30 -7.36 1.21
N ASN A 174 12.09 -8.29 0.66
CA ASN A 174 13.53 -8.10 0.44
C ASN A 174 13.86 -7.04 -0.62
N PHE A 175 12.97 -6.81 -1.60
CA PHE A 175 13.15 -5.80 -2.63
C PHE A 175 12.67 -4.42 -2.19
N TYR A 176 11.52 -4.30 -1.51
CA TYR A 176 10.99 -3.01 -1.10
C TYR A 176 11.48 -2.54 0.28
N PHE A 177 11.60 -3.41 1.29
CA PHE A 177 11.80 -2.99 2.69
C PHE A 177 13.19 -3.26 3.26
N ARG A 178 14.10 -3.89 2.49
CA ARG A 178 15.49 -4.10 2.94
C ARG A 178 16.26 -2.78 2.85
N LYS A 179 17.11 -2.51 3.85
CA LYS A 179 18.03 -1.37 3.86
C LYS A 179 19.18 -1.55 2.85
N ASP A 180 18.88 -1.50 1.56
CA ASP A 180 19.87 -1.23 0.52
C ASP A 180 20.17 0.28 0.53
N PRO A 181 21.44 0.72 0.58
CA PRO A 181 21.81 2.13 0.49
C PRO A 181 21.17 2.89 -0.68
N LYS A 182 20.91 2.22 -1.81
CA LYS A 182 20.27 2.79 -3.01
C LYS A 182 18.75 2.90 -2.91
N LEU A 183 18.16 2.35 -1.85
CA LEU A 183 16.73 2.47 -1.52
C LEU A 183 16.48 3.40 -0.33
N ILE A 184 17.51 3.89 0.38
CA ILE A 184 17.39 4.79 1.55
C ILE A 184 16.56 6.05 1.23
N ASP A 185 16.68 6.57 0.00
CA ASP A 185 15.92 7.75 -0.43
C ASP A 185 14.43 7.47 -0.66
N LYS A 186 14.04 6.23 -1.01
CA LYS A 186 12.68 5.89 -1.41
C LYS A 186 11.71 6.05 -0.24
N ARG A 187 10.63 6.81 -0.47
CA ARG A 187 9.60 7.07 0.53
C ARG A 187 8.43 6.14 0.31
N ILE A 188 8.54 4.97 0.94
CA ILE A 188 7.58 3.87 0.83
C ILE A 188 6.44 4.06 1.83
N LEU A 189 5.22 3.99 1.33
CA LEU A 189 3.97 4.09 2.09
C LEU A 189 3.08 2.88 1.78
N ILE A 190 2.72 2.12 2.82
CA ILE A 190 1.73 1.04 2.71
C ILE A 190 0.33 1.61 2.99
N VAL A 191 -0.64 1.19 2.20
CA VAL A 191 -2.02 1.71 2.21
C VAL A 191 -3.01 0.55 2.25
N GLY A 192 -4.10 0.69 3.01
CA GLY A 192 -5.21 -0.29 3.01
C GLY A 192 -6.54 0.38 3.33
N HIS A 193 -7.59 -0.42 3.47
CA HIS A 193 -8.91 0.01 3.89
C HIS A 193 -9.40 -0.91 5.01
N ASN A 194 -9.27 -0.49 6.29
CA ASN A 194 -9.16 -1.38 7.45
C ASN A 194 -7.81 -2.15 7.50
N LEU A 195 -6.71 -1.46 7.19
CA LEU A 195 -5.37 -2.01 6.93
C LEU A 195 -4.82 -2.98 7.99
N GLU A 196 -5.15 -2.82 9.29
CA GLU A 196 -4.69 -3.76 10.32
C GLU A 196 -5.41 -5.13 10.26
N LYS A 197 -6.58 -5.23 9.61
CA LYS A 197 -7.18 -6.52 9.24
C LYS A 197 -6.29 -7.22 8.21
N ASP A 198 -5.95 -6.54 7.13
CA ASP A 198 -5.15 -7.12 6.04
C ASP A 198 -3.73 -7.45 6.48
N LEU A 199 -3.07 -6.55 7.22
CA LEU A 199 -1.76 -6.82 7.80
C LEU A 199 -1.79 -8.00 8.75
N ARG A 200 -2.83 -8.16 9.58
CA ARG A 200 -3.01 -9.33 10.46
C ARG A 200 -3.18 -10.62 9.66
N SER A 201 -4.04 -10.61 8.63
CA SER A 201 -4.21 -11.73 7.72
C SER A 201 -2.87 -12.11 7.08
N LEU A 202 -2.10 -11.14 6.60
CA LEU A 202 -0.81 -11.34 5.92
C LEU A 202 0.29 -11.93 6.81
N ARG A 203 0.21 -11.78 8.14
CA ARG A 203 1.13 -12.47 9.07
C ARG A 203 1.02 -14.00 8.93
N THR A 204 -0.12 -14.54 8.49
CA THR A 204 -0.29 -15.98 8.20
C THR A 204 0.51 -16.46 6.98
N LEU A 205 0.84 -15.55 6.06
CA LEU A 205 1.73 -15.77 4.91
C LEU A 205 3.15 -15.24 5.19
N LYS A 206 3.51 -15.15 6.48
CA LYS A 206 4.80 -14.68 7.01
C LYS A 206 5.20 -13.23 6.61
N PHE A 207 4.33 -12.49 5.93
CA PHE A 207 4.57 -11.11 5.51
C PHE A 207 4.37 -10.13 6.66
N ASN A 208 5.46 -9.50 7.08
CA ASN A 208 5.47 -8.53 8.18
C ASN A 208 6.25 -7.27 7.74
N PRO A 209 5.57 -6.22 7.25
CA PRO A 209 6.24 -4.98 6.89
C PRO A 209 6.91 -4.32 8.11
N PRO A 210 8.19 -3.93 8.03
CA PRO A 210 8.91 -3.34 9.15
C PRO A 210 8.21 -2.12 9.76
N ASP A 211 8.39 -1.90 11.06
CA ASP A 211 7.72 -0.83 11.80
C ASP A 211 8.04 0.57 11.27
N HIS A 212 9.24 0.76 10.72
CA HIS A 212 9.69 2.03 10.14
C HIS A 212 9.03 2.37 8.79
N ILE A 213 8.35 1.43 8.13
CA ILE A 213 7.57 1.70 6.92
C ILE A 213 6.25 2.36 7.32
N PHE A 214 5.93 3.51 6.72
CA PHE A 214 4.69 4.23 7.01
C PHE A 214 3.47 3.43 6.53
N LYS A 215 2.37 3.51 7.30
CA LYS A 215 1.15 2.73 7.12
C LYS A 215 -0.07 3.67 7.21
N VAL A 216 -0.94 3.64 6.21
CA VAL A 216 -2.11 4.52 6.08
C VAL A 216 -3.37 3.68 5.87
N ASP A 217 -4.39 3.92 6.69
CA ASP A 217 -5.70 3.29 6.57
C ASP A 217 -6.72 4.31 6.03
N THR A 218 -7.26 4.02 4.85
CA THR A 218 -8.18 4.91 4.13
C THR A 218 -9.56 5.06 4.77
N ASP A 219 -10.02 4.12 5.62
CA ASP A 219 -11.25 4.35 6.38
C ASP A 219 -11.01 5.28 7.57
N ASN A 220 -9.98 4.99 8.38
CA ASN A 220 -9.59 5.85 9.52
C ASN A 220 -9.29 7.29 9.06
N LEU A 221 -8.62 7.41 7.92
CA LEU A 221 -8.51 8.63 7.14
C LEU A 221 -9.89 9.25 6.84
N SER A 222 -10.78 8.53 6.16
CA SER A 222 -12.08 9.06 5.71
C SER A 222 -12.95 9.59 6.85
N ARG A 223 -12.84 9.00 8.05
CA ARG A 223 -13.47 9.47 9.29
C ARG A 223 -13.10 10.93 9.62
N HIS A 224 -11.90 11.35 9.24
CA HIS A 224 -11.38 12.71 9.43
C HIS A 224 -11.58 13.62 8.19
N ILE A 225 -12.03 13.09 7.03
CA ILE A 225 -12.19 13.85 5.77
C ILE A 225 -13.65 14.04 5.34
N ILE A 226 -14.46 13.00 5.44
CA ILE A 226 -15.77 12.90 4.77
C ILE A 226 -16.90 12.73 5.78
N LYS A 227 -16.90 11.65 6.57
CA LYS A 227 -18.00 11.29 7.49
C LYS A 227 -17.43 10.64 8.74
N LYS A 228 -17.73 11.19 9.92
CA LYS A 228 -17.20 10.76 11.24
C LYS A 228 -17.33 9.25 11.50
N ASN A 229 -18.38 8.62 10.98
CA ASN A 229 -18.72 7.22 11.23
C ASN A 229 -18.04 6.21 10.28
N GLY A 230 -17.09 6.67 9.44
CA GLY A 230 -16.41 5.85 8.44
C GLY A 230 -17.27 5.62 7.20
N SER A 231 -16.74 4.90 6.21
CA SER A 231 -17.47 4.45 5.02
C SER A 231 -16.72 3.35 4.30
N THR A 232 -17.44 2.31 3.87
CA THR A 232 -16.95 1.26 2.96
C THR A 232 -16.24 1.84 1.73
N LEU A 233 -15.16 1.22 1.27
CA LEU A 233 -14.34 1.67 0.14
C LEU A 233 -15.16 2.11 -1.09
N ARG A 234 -16.19 1.33 -1.47
CA ARG A 234 -17.15 1.69 -2.52
C ARG A 234 -17.74 3.09 -2.33
N LYS A 235 -18.36 3.35 -1.18
CA LYS A 235 -18.96 4.65 -0.84
C LYS A 235 -17.92 5.77 -0.78
N LEU A 236 -16.67 5.48 -0.45
CA LEU A 236 -15.57 6.45 -0.53
C LEU A 236 -15.22 6.78 -1.98
N ALA A 237 -15.05 5.77 -2.84
CA ALA A 237 -14.77 5.94 -4.25
C ALA A 237 -15.89 6.74 -4.95
N GLU A 238 -17.15 6.40 -4.69
CA GLU A 238 -18.34 7.12 -5.15
C GLU A 238 -18.34 8.59 -4.66
N THR A 239 -18.08 8.83 -3.37
CA THR A 239 -18.03 10.21 -2.79
C THR A 239 -16.83 11.03 -3.29
N LEU A 240 -15.82 10.38 -3.87
CA LEU A 240 -14.62 11.02 -4.43
C LEU A 240 -14.65 11.12 -5.97
N TYR A 241 -15.75 10.68 -6.60
CA TYR A 241 -15.94 10.64 -8.04
C TYR A 241 -14.86 9.80 -8.77
N ILE A 242 -14.46 8.68 -8.17
CA ILE A 242 -13.55 7.70 -8.79
C ILE A 242 -14.36 6.79 -9.74
N PRO A 243 -14.00 6.70 -11.03
CA PRO A 243 -14.67 5.81 -11.98
C PRO A 243 -14.55 4.33 -11.58
N LEU A 244 -15.68 3.64 -11.51
CA LEU A 244 -15.78 2.24 -11.07
C LEU A 244 -15.82 1.27 -12.26
N SER A 245 -14.65 1.03 -12.84
CA SER A 245 -14.43 0.14 -13.99
C SER A 245 -14.63 -1.37 -13.72
N LYS A 246 -14.55 -1.82 -12.46
CA LYS A 246 -14.66 -3.23 -12.03
C LYS A 246 -15.39 -3.34 -10.69
N PRO A 247 -15.95 -4.51 -10.33
CA PRO A 247 -16.62 -4.69 -9.04
C PRO A 247 -15.64 -4.79 -7.88
N PHE A 248 -16.07 -4.30 -6.71
CA PHE A 248 -15.39 -4.50 -5.43
C PHE A 248 -15.38 -5.98 -4.97
N HIS A 249 -14.55 -6.30 -3.98
CA HIS A 249 -14.26 -7.60 -3.32
C HIS A 249 -13.17 -8.51 -3.91
N PRO A 250 -12.79 -8.49 -5.21
CA PRO A 250 -11.51 -9.06 -5.63
C PRO A 250 -10.38 -8.14 -5.15
N SER A 251 -9.43 -8.68 -4.38
CA SER A 251 -8.51 -7.84 -3.62
C SER A 251 -7.65 -6.90 -4.47
N ILE A 252 -7.27 -7.25 -5.70
CA ILE A 252 -6.55 -6.29 -6.57
C ILE A 252 -7.40 -5.07 -6.95
N ASN A 253 -8.71 -5.23 -7.07
CA ASN A 253 -9.63 -4.12 -7.35
C ASN A 253 -9.75 -3.23 -6.11
N ASP A 254 -9.90 -3.83 -4.92
CA ASP A 254 -10.05 -3.09 -3.68
C ASP A 254 -8.73 -2.41 -3.26
N ALA A 255 -7.57 -3.02 -3.55
CA ALA A 255 -6.26 -2.37 -3.44
C ALA A 255 -6.09 -1.21 -4.44
N TYR A 256 -6.50 -1.38 -5.70
CA TYR A 256 -6.45 -0.31 -6.71
C TYR A 256 -7.38 0.86 -6.39
N TYR A 257 -8.62 0.58 -5.98
CA TYR A 257 -9.53 1.62 -5.51
C TYR A 257 -9.06 2.25 -4.20
N THR A 258 -8.36 1.52 -3.33
CA THR A 258 -7.69 2.08 -2.13
C THR A 258 -6.59 3.08 -2.48
N LEU A 259 -5.75 2.77 -3.49
CA LEU A 259 -4.75 3.70 -4.02
C LEU A 259 -5.41 4.98 -4.57
N HIS A 260 -6.42 4.83 -5.41
CA HIS A 260 -7.22 5.96 -5.94
C HIS A 260 -7.89 6.78 -4.85
N VAL A 261 -8.50 6.12 -3.86
CA VAL A 261 -9.16 6.76 -2.73
C VAL A 261 -8.16 7.59 -1.93
N LEU A 262 -6.95 7.09 -1.63
CA LEU A 262 -5.90 7.91 -1.02
C LEU A 262 -5.55 9.13 -1.88
N LEU A 263 -5.32 8.93 -3.19
CA LEU A 263 -4.91 9.99 -4.11
C LEU A 263 -6.03 11.03 -4.42
N ARG A 264 -7.31 10.67 -4.31
CA ARG A 264 -8.44 11.64 -4.40
C ARG A 264 -8.78 12.27 -3.05
N LEU A 265 -8.50 11.59 -1.94
CA LEU A 265 -8.43 12.22 -0.62
C LEU A 265 -7.26 13.21 -0.55
N MET A 266 -6.27 13.08 -1.43
CA MET A 266 -5.25 14.09 -1.72
C MET A 266 -5.75 15.26 -2.63
N THR A 267 -7.03 15.31 -3.10
CA THR A 267 -7.54 16.35 -4.06
C THR A 267 -8.94 17.04 -3.89
N SER A 268 -10.12 16.42 -3.66
CA SER A 268 -11.45 17.12 -3.89
C SER A 268 -12.07 18.05 -2.77
N LYS A 269 -12.11 19.38 -3.00
CA LYS A 269 -12.41 20.58 -2.13
C LYS A 269 -12.27 20.61 -0.58
N LYS A 270 -13.19 20.09 0.23
CA LYS A 270 -13.30 20.54 1.66
C LYS A 270 -12.19 19.99 2.58
N LEU A 271 -11.18 20.79 2.94
CA LEU A 271 -10.26 20.55 4.10
C LEU A 271 -9.61 21.80 4.71
N PHE A 272 -8.74 22.52 3.98
CA PHE A 272 -7.66 23.39 4.52
C PHE A 272 -8.08 24.46 5.56
N ASN A 273 -9.37 24.63 5.79
CA ASN A 273 -10.03 25.31 6.91
C ASN A 273 -9.78 24.73 8.32
N ARG A 274 -9.14 23.55 8.50
CA ARG A 274 -8.62 23.14 9.83
C ARG A 274 -7.20 23.69 10.02
N ASP A 275 -7.02 24.45 11.09
CA ASP A 275 -5.73 25.00 11.53
C ASP A 275 -4.66 23.90 11.67
N PHE A 276 -3.56 24.10 10.94
CA PHE A 276 -2.41 23.23 10.85
C PHE A 276 -1.69 23.04 12.20
N MET A 277 -1.65 24.08 13.05
CA MET A 277 -0.98 23.98 14.35
C MET A 277 -1.75 23.09 15.31
N LYS A 278 -3.09 23.19 15.33
CA LYS A 278 -3.95 22.30 16.14
C LYS A 278 -3.81 20.84 15.74
N LEU A 279 -3.66 20.54 14.44
CA LEU A 279 -3.42 19.19 13.94
C LEU A 279 -2.00 18.67 14.30
N LYS A 280 -0.98 19.52 14.21
CA LYS A 280 0.39 19.21 14.68
C LYS A 280 0.40 18.87 16.17
N ASP A 281 -0.34 19.61 16.98
CA ASP A 281 -0.46 19.38 18.43
C ASP A 281 -1.26 18.12 18.77
N GLU A 282 -2.34 17.82 18.05
CA GLU A 282 -3.10 16.56 18.18
C GLU A 282 -2.18 15.34 17.90
N TYR A 283 -1.36 15.39 16.84
CA TYR A 283 -0.37 14.36 16.52
C TYR A 283 0.72 14.22 17.60
N ASN A 284 1.31 15.34 18.05
CA ASN A 284 2.34 15.33 19.10
C ASN A 284 1.78 14.71 20.39
N LYS A 285 0.57 15.12 20.82
CA LYS A 285 -0.13 14.55 21.98
C LYS A 285 -0.40 13.04 21.83
N TYR A 286 -0.69 12.56 20.62
CA TYR A 286 -0.86 11.13 20.33
C TYR A 286 0.46 10.35 20.45
N ILE A 287 1.54 10.83 19.83
CA ILE A 287 2.86 10.18 19.91
C ILE A 287 3.36 10.13 21.36
N THR A 288 3.27 11.23 22.12
CA THR A 288 3.65 11.24 23.55
C THR A 288 2.86 10.21 24.37
N ARG A 289 1.58 9.97 24.06
CA ARG A 289 0.77 8.93 24.74
C ARG A 289 1.24 7.51 24.38
N ILE A 290 1.64 7.26 23.14
CA ILE A 290 2.18 5.95 22.73
C ILE A 290 3.53 5.69 23.37
N THR A 291 4.47 6.64 23.29
CA THR A 291 5.80 6.49 23.90
C THR A 291 5.71 6.24 25.40
N LYS A 292 4.87 6.99 26.12
CA LYS A 292 4.62 6.77 27.57
C LYS A 292 3.98 5.40 27.86
N ARG A 293 3.12 4.87 26.98
CA ARG A 293 2.54 3.51 27.13
C ARG A 293 3.58 2.41 26.87
N ALA A 294 4.45 2.58 25.88
CA ALA A 294 5.55 1.65 25.60
C ALA A 294 6.57 1.63 26.75
N GLN A 295 6.99 2.80 27.24
CA GLN A 295 7.86 2.94 28.40
C GLN A 295 7.26 2.29 29.65
N LYS A 296 5.97 2.55 29.97
CA LYS A 296 5.31 1.88 31.10
C LYS A 296 5.28 0.35 30.95
N LYS A 297 5.03 -0.18 29.75
CA LYS A 297 5.08 -1.64 29.51
C LYS A 297 6.47 -2.25 29.67
N ALA A 298 7.53 -1.52 29.28
CA ALA A 298 8.91 -1.97 29.47
C ALA A 298 9.31 -1.98 30.96
N ILE A 299 8.91 -0.95 31.71
CA ILE A 299 9.16 -0.83 33.16
C ILE A 299 8.33 -1.84 33.96
N SER A 300 7.15 -2.25 33.47
CA SER A 300 6.28 -3.22 34.15
C SER A 300 6.60 -4.70 33.88
N VAL A 301 7.76 -5.03 33.29
CA VAL A 301 8.23 -6.42 33.18
C VAL A 301 8.95 -6.81 34.47
N PRO A 302 8.46 -7.78 35.26
CA PRO A 302 9.11 -8.14 36.52
C PRO A 302 10.48 -8.79 36.30
N LEU A 303 11.52 -8.25 36.94
CA LEU A 303 12.84 -8.89 37.06
C LEU A 303 12.77 -10.10 38.03
N LYS A 304 12.11 -11.18 37.60
CA LYS A 304 12.02 -12.44 38.38
C LYS A 304 12.66 -13.67 37.74
N ASN A 305 12.98 -13.64 36.44
CA ASN A 305 13.57 -14.78 35.72
C ASN A 305 14.99 -14.48 35.17
N ILE A 306 15.82 -13.75 35.93
CA ILE A 306 17.26 -13.65 35.66
C ILE A 306 18.04 -13.89 36.96
N SER A 307 18.04 -15.15 37.38
CA SER A 307 18.93 -15.68 38.41
C SER A 307 19.72 -16.84 37.80
N HIS A 308 21.05 -16.80 37.95
CA HIS A 308 22.01 -17.84 37.53
C HIS A 308 22.31 -17.95 36.02
N SER A 309 23.07 -16.98 35.49
CA SER A 309 24.43 -17.27 34.99
C SER A 309 25.19 -15.96 34.73
N VAL A 310 26.05 -15.54 35.66
CA VAL A 310 26.93 -14.39 35.42
C VAL A 310 28.19 -14.89 34.73
N ASN A 311 28.36 -14.53 33.45
CA ASN A 311 29.68 -14.46 32.83
C ASN A 311 29.86 -13.05 32.25
N LYS A 312 31.01 -12.44 32.53
CA LYS A 312 31.24 -11.01 32.30
C LYS A 312 31.62 -10.74 30.84
N THR A 313 30.86 -9.91 30.11
CA THR A 313 31.44 -9.01 29.10
C THR A 313 30.51 -7.88 28.68
N GLN A 314 31.07 -6.66 28.68
CA GLN A 314 30.61 -5.39 28.07
C GLN A 314 29.23 -4.80 28.49
N PRO A 315 29.14 -3.49 28.78
CA PRO A 315 27.90 -2.81 29.13
C PRO A 315 27.09 -2.38 27.89
N LEU A 316 25.76 -2.52 27.94
CA LEU A 316 24.83 -1.99 26.95
C LEU A 316 24.71 -0.45 27.03
N ARG A 317 25.72 0.25 26.52
CA ARG A 317 25.61 1.66 26.08
C ARG A 317 25.60 1.72 24.55
N ASN A 318 25.06 2.82 24.01
CA ASN A 318 25.03 3.17 22.58
C ASN A 318 24.11 2.33 21.66
N ILE A 319 22.78 2.52 21.78
CA ILE A 319 21.81 2.24 20.69
C ILE A 319 20.90 3.46 20.37
N TYR A 320 20.93 4.53 21.19
CA TYR A 320 19.95 5.63 21.11
C TYR A 320 20.51 7.02 20.75
N HIS A 321 21.81 7.17 20.46
CA HIS A 321 22.41 8.50 20.24
C HIS A 321 22.45 8.99 18.78
N ASP A 322 22.38 8.09 17.78
CA ASP A 322 22.73 8.44 16.39
C ASP A 322 21.57 8.99 15.53
N PHE A 323 20.47 9.45 16.15
CA PHE A 323 19.26 9.90 15.44
C PHE A 323 19.02 11.41 15.41
N PHE A 324 19.92 12.21 16.00
CA PHE A 324 19.87 13.67 15.93
C PHE A 324 21.27 14.26 15.68
N PRO A 325 21.61 14.67 14.45
CA PRO A 325 22.72 15.58 14.26
C PRO A 325 22.38 16.92 14.94
N ASN A 326 23.30 17.45 15.74
CA ASN A 326 23.15 18.78 16.34
C ASN A 326 23.06 19.83 15.22
N ASN A 327 22.18 20.83 15.39
CA ASN A 327 22.26 22.05 14.58
C ASN A 327 23.57 22.79 14.93
N PRO A 328 24.47 23.09 13.98
CA PRO A 328 25.39 24.18 14.13
C PRO A 328 24.61 25.48 13.93
N SER A 329 24.44 26.26 15.00
CA SER A 329 23.96 27.64 14.92
C SER A 329 25.09 28.58 15.32
N ASN A 330 25.38 29.55 14.46
CA ASN A 330 26.19 30.75 14.71
C ASN A 330 27.71 30.50 14.88
N ALA A 331 28.41 30.46 13.74
CA ALA A 331 29.64 31.21 13.51
C ALA A 331 29.61 31.68 12.04
#